data_AF-F2BY56-F1
#
_entry.id   AF-F2BY56-F1
#
_cell.length_a   1.000
_cell.length_b   1.000
_cell.length_c   1.000
_cell.angle_alpha   90.00
_cell.angle_beta   90.00
_cell.angle_gamma   90.00
#
_symmetry.space_group_name_H-M   'P 1'
#
loop_
_entity.id
_entity.type
_entity.pdbx_description
1 polymer ?
#
loop_
_entity_poly.entity_id
_entity_poly.type
_entity_poly.pdbx_seq_one_letter_code
_entity_poly.pdbx_strand_id
1 'polypeptide(L)'
;MTVDNLSFSLEIDFIPDLEEGRADFKKRMKEVAAKHDCTFTLDKKFRPVISGLSKDDVEKILSEIGLSAFGSWPSCILTCTINSPLPMYSVGMSDGWDIYTGAKTFFAFAQFPTDAVQIILKACTYYLEHENYQTMDEFIAETGYDKFRDIVLETESDIPVSSGSSSTNSYLDPNLPALSPGDFIRPEHNIMQVIEVYPDMGPFLLEYGMSCVGCFVSYDENVWQAAQAHGLDVFEILGEMNEFIADKYNKPLLTENTPMEEILTLYPQLLSIFQSHKIDMPSDMQTPIGKLCEKSGVDLKKLIEECDERLRNGSEF
;
A
#
# COMPACT_ATOMS: atom_id res chain seq x y z
N MET A 1 11.12 5.40 -31.39
CA MET A 1 11.02 6.57 -30.48
C MET A 1 12.39 6.76 -29.88
N THR A 2 12.93 7.98 -29.74
CA THR A 2 14.20 8.19 -29.03
C THR A 2 13.91 8.69 -27.62
N VAL A 3 14.81 8.40 -26.68
CA VAL A 3 14.67 8.75 -25.24
C VAL A 3 14.41 10.25 -25.05
N ASP A 4 15.10 11.09 -25.83
CA ASP A 4 15.00 12.55 -25.77
C ASP A 4 13.63 13.10 -26.20
N ASN A 5 12.75 12.25 -26.78
CA ASN A 5 11.44 12.61 -27.29
C ASN A 5 10.29 11.98 -26.48
N LEU A 6 10.55 11.40 -25.31
CA LEU A 6 9.49 10.89 -24.45
C LEU A 6 8.69 12.05 -23.86
N SER A 7 7.41 12.12 -24.23
CA SER A 7 6.45 13.07 -23.68
C SER A 7 5.53 12.39 -22.67
N PHE A 8 5.28 13.06 -21.55
CA PHE A 8 4.40 12.58 -20.50
C PHE A 8 2.99 13.18 -20.62
N SER A 9 2.04 12.56 -19.94
CA SER A 9 0.72 13.13 -19.70
C SER A 9 0.28 12.94 -18.26
N LEU A 10 -0.50 13.90 -17.76
CA LEU A 10 -1.13 13.86 -16.44
C LEU A 10 -2.62 13.59 -16.63
N GLU A 11 -3.11 12.52 -16.06
CA GLU A 11 -4.52 12.13 -16.07
C GLU A 11 -5.06 12.16 -14.64
N ILE A 12 -6.27 12.70 -14.47
CA ILE A 12 -6.84 12.92 -13.14
C ILE A 12 -8.09 12.06 -12.97
N ASP A 13 -8.10 11.28 -11.90
CA ASP A 13 -9.29 10.59 -11.43
C ASP A 13 -9.90 11.39 -10.27
N PHE A 14 -11.19 11.71 -10.38
CA PHE A 14 -11.93 12.38 -9.31
C PHE A 14 -12.58 11.33 -8.39
N ILE A 15 -12.77 11.68 -7.12
CA ILE A 15 -13.56 10.88 -6.17
C ILE A 15 -15.00 10.80 -6.69
N PRO A 16 -15.56 9.62 -7.03
CA PRO A 16 -16.82 9.47 -7.77
C PRO A 16 -18.00 10.29 -7.23
N ASP A 17 -18.17 10.36 -5.92
CA ASP A 17 -19.33 10.95 -5.26
C ASP A 17 -19.15 12.44 -4.86
N LEU A 18 -17.99 13.03 -5.14
CA LEU A 18 -17.67 14.42 -4.77
C LEU A 18 -17.52 15.33 -6.00
N GLU A 19 -18.56 16.10 -6.31
CA GLU A 19 -18.56 17.03 -7.46
C GLU A 19 -17.97 18.42 -7.14
N GLU A 20 -18.01 18.82 -5.87
CA GLU A 20 -17.52 20.12 -5.42
C GLU A 20 -16.03 20.31 -5.80
N GLY A 21 -15.66 21.47 -6.33
CA GLY A 21 -14.29 21.79 -6.73
C GLY A 21 -13.82 21.22 -8.08
N ARG A 22 -14.50 20.22 -8.68
CA ARG A 22 -14.07 19.63 -9.96
C ARG A 22 -14.05 20.63 -11.11
N ALA A 23 -15.06 21.51 -11.20
CA ALA A 23 -15.16 22.49 -12.28
C ALA A 23 -14.03 23.52 -12.22
N ASP A 24 -13.73 24.01 -11.02
CA ASP A 24 -12.63 24.95 -10.78
C ASP A 24 -11.27 24.30 -11.04
N PHE A 25 -11.11 23.04 -10.64
CA PHE A 25 -9.90 22.28 -10.92
C PHE A 25 -9.68 22.07 -12.44
N LYS A 26 -10.72 21.66 -13.18
CA LYS A 26 -10.65 21.54 -14.64
C LYS A 26 -10.30 22.86 -15.32
N LYS A 27 -10.85 23.97 -14.84
CA LYS A 27 -10.51 25.31 -15.34
C LYS A 27 -9.03 25.63 -15.10
N ARG A 28 -8.53 25.38 -13.89
CA ARG A 28 -7.11 25.57 -13.55
C ARG A 28 -6.20 24.71 -14.44
N MET A 29 -6.50 23.43 -14.62
CA MET A 29 -5.73 22.55 -15.51
C MET A 29 -5.66 23.10 -16.93
N LYS A 30 -6.78 23.60 -17.47
CA LYS A 30 -6.83 24.20 -18.80
C LYS A 30 -5.97 25.47 -18.91
N GLU A 31 -5.99 26.32 -17.89
CA GLU A 31 -5.18 27.54 -17.82
C GLU A 31 -3.69 27.21 -17.73
N VAL A 32 -3.31 26.25 -16.88
CA VAL A 32 -1.91 25.80 -16.73
C VAL A 32 -1.42 25.13 -18.02
N ALA A 33 -2.21 24.27 -18.65
CA ALA A 33 -1.84 23.63 -19.92
C ALA A 33 -1.52 24.68 -20.99
N ALA A 34 -2.37 25.69 -21.16
CA ALA A 34 -2.15 26.78 -22.12
C ALA A 34 -0.91 27.62 -21.79
N LYS A 35 -0.56 27.78 -20.51
CA LYS A 35 0.62 28.54 -20.06
C LYS A 35 1.95 27.85 -20.41
N HIS A 36 1.98 26.52 -20.48
CA HIS A 36 3.19 25.74 -20.79
C HIS A 36 3.13 25.06 -22.17
N ASP A 37 2.35 25.62 -23.11
CA ASP A 37 2.18 25.08 -24.48
C ASP A 37 1.78 23.59 -24.54
N CYS A 38 1.11 23.10 -23.50
CA CYS A 38 0.59 21.74 -23.38
C CYS A 38 -0.89 21.66 -23.83
N THR A 39 -1.36 20.45 -24.11
CA THR A 39 -2.75 20.24 -24.54
C THR A 39 -3.62 19.76 -23.39
N PHE A 40 -4.76 20.43 -23.16
CA PHE A 40 -5.81 19.95 -22.25
C PHE A 40 -6.91 19.23 -23.03
N THR A 41 -7.24 18.01 -22.63
CA THR A 41 -8.35 17.23 -23.20
C THR A 41 -9.17 16.55 -22.10
N LEU A 42 -10.33 16.01 -22.50
CA LEU A 42 -11.07 15.04 -21.69
C LEU A 42 -10.97 13.68 -22.38
N ASP A 43 -10.66 12.63 -21.61
CA ASP A 43 -10.63 11.27 -22.14
C ASP A 43 -12.04 10.71 -22.38
N LYS A 44 -12.13 9.44 -22.79
CA LYS A 44 -13.42 8.76 -23.03
C LYS A 44 -14.31 8.63 -21.78
N LYS A 45 -13.73 8.75 -20.59
CA LYS A 45 -14.40 8.69 -19.29
C LYS A 45 -14.61 10.09 -18.69
N PHE A 46 -14.41 11.15 -19.47
CA PHE A 46 -14.50 12.56 -19.04
C PHE A 46 -13.48 12.96 -17.96
N ARG A 47 -12.37 12.23 -17.86
CA ARG A 47 -11.24 12.54 -17.00
C ARG A 47 -10.38 13.62 -17.65
N PRO A 48 -9.96 14.66 -16.92
CA PRO A 48 -9.14 15.71 -17.48
C PRO A 48 -7.71 15.24 -17.63
N VAL A 49 -7.13 15.54 -18.79
CA VAL A 49 -5.78 15.15 -19.16
C VAL A 49 -5.00 16.37 -19.63
N ILE A 50 -3.77 16.53 -19.16
CA ILE A 50 -2.76 17.41 -19.76
C ILE A 50 -1.75 16.52 -20.46
N SER A 51 -1.50 16.74 -21.75
CA SER A 51 -0.53 15.97 -22.54
C SER A 51 0.51 16.87 -23.20
N GLY A 52 1.65 16.25 -23.54
CA GLY A 52 2.78 16.94 -24.19
C GLY A 52 3.81 17.49 -23.20
N LEU A 53 3.86 16.97 -21.97
CA LEU A 53 4.81 17.43 -20.97
C LEU A 53 6.20 16.85 -21.25
N SER A 54 7.25 17.67 -21.12
CA SER A 54 8.61 17.15 -20.97
C SER A 54 8.83 16.62 -19.54
N LYS A 55 9.90 15.86 -19.32
CA LYS A 55 10.27 15.37 -17.98
C LYS A 55 10.41 16.51 -16.94
N ASP A 56 10.92 17.67 -17.38
CA ASP A 56 11.21 18.80 -16.50
C ASP A 56 9.94 19.62 -16.20
N ASP A 57 8.90 19.48 -17.02
CA ASP A 57 7.62 20.19 -16.84
C ASP A 57 6.67 19.48 -15.86
N VAL A 58 6.83 18.17 -15.64
CA VAL A 58 5.90 17.35 -14.85
C VAL A 58 5.71 17.91 -13.43
N GLU A 59 6.80 18.06 -12.67
CA GLU A 59 6.74 18.54 -11.28
C GLU A 59 6.20 19.98 -11.21
N LYS A 60 6.64 20.83 -12.14
CA LYS A 60 6.21 22.23 -12.23
C LYS A 60 4.71 22.35 -12.48
N ILE A 61 4.19 21.59 -13.46
CA ILE A 61 2.76 21.60 -13.79
C ILE A 61 1.94 21.03 -12.63
N LEU A 62 2.37 19.92 -12.01
CA LEU A 62 1.74 19.35 -10.82
C LEU A 62 1.62 20.37 -9.69
N SER A 63 2.69 21.10 -9.39
CA SER A 63 2.68 22.18 -8.40
C SER A 63 1.70 23.30 -8.77
N GLU A 64 1.69 23.76 -10.03
CA GLU A 64 0.80 24.84 -10.49
C GLU A 64 -0.69 24.46 -10.51
N ILE A 65 -1.04 23.19 -10.74
CA ILE A 65 -2.43 22.73 -10.62
C ILE A 65 -2.84 22.45 -9.16
N GLY A 66 -1.88 22.41 -8.23
CA GLY A 66 -2.11 22.24 -6.79
C GLY A 66 -1.97 20.79 -6.31
N LEU A 67 -1.20 19.97 -7.00
CA LEU A 67 -0.86 18.59 -6.64
C LEU A 67 0.63 18.50 -6.27
N SER A 68 1.01 19.04 -5.12
CA SER A 68 2.38 18.95 -4.62
C SER A 68 2.60 17.68 -3.81
N ALA A 69 3.81 17.10 -3.88
CA ALA A 69 4.26 16.13 -2.89
C ALA A 69 4.22 16.77 -1.49
N PHE A 70 3.75 16.03 -0.48
CA PHE A 70 3.63 16.48 0.92
C PHE A 70 2.64 17.64 1.17
N GLY A 71 1.75 17.93 0.21
CA GLY A 71 0.68 18.90 0.37
C GLY A 71 -0.68 18.23 0.37
N SER A 72 -1.70 18.91 0.91
CA SER A 72 -3.08 18.44 0.77
C SER A 72 -3.54 18.63 -0.67
N TRP A 73 -3.82 17.53 -1.34
CA TRP A 73 -4.45 17.56 -2.66
C TRP A 73 -5.86 18.15 -2.55
N PRO A 74 -6.42 18.75 -3.62
CA PRO A 74 -7.81 19.17 -3.62
C PRO A 74 -8.71 17.98 -3.30
N SER A 75 -9.67 18.19 -2.39
CA SER A 75 -10.52 17.11 -1.85
C SER A 75 -11.28 16.30 -2.89
N CYS A 76 -11.52 16.87 -4.08
CA CYS A 76 -12.20 16.18 -5.18
C CYS A 76 -11.34 15.20 -5.97
N ILE A 77 -10.02 15.20 -5.77
CA ILE A 77 -9.06 14.38 -6.52
C ILE A 77 -8.84 13.06 -5.78
N LEU A 78 -8.99 11.95 -6.49
CA LEU A 78 -8.67 10.62 -6.00
C LEU A 78 -7.19 10.32 -6.24
N THR A 79 -6.76 10.39 -7.51
CA THR A 79 -5.37 10.14 -7.91
C THR A 79 -4.98 10.98 -9.13
N CYS A 80 -3.68 11.08 -9.37
CA CYS A 80 -3.11 11.65 -10.58
C CYS A 80 -2.17 10.64 -11.23
N THR A 81 -2.44 10.25 -12.46
CA THR A 81 -1.59 9.32 -13.21
C THR A 81 -0.64 10.07 -14.14
N ILE A 82 0.67 9.90 -13.95
CA ILE A 82 1.72 10.25 -14.93
C ILE A 82 1.86 9.10 -15.91
N ASN A 83 1.42 9.29 -17.15
CA ASN A 83 1.56 8.28 -18.21
C ASN A 83 2.77 8.59 -19.09
N SER A 84 3.51 7.54 -19.47
CA SER A 84 4.49 7.59 -20.56
C SER A 84 3.90 7.02 -21.87
N PRO A 85 4.59 7.18 -23.02
CA PRO A 85 4.19 6.58 -24.29
C PRO A 85 4.42 5.06 -24.37
N LEU A 86 5.20 4.52 -23.44
CA LEU A 86 5.47 3.09 -23.27
C LEU A 86 4.61 2.56 -22.10
N PRO A 87 4.48 1.24 -21.91
CA PRO A 87 3.63 0.68 -20.85
C PRO A 87 4.29 0.81 -19.47
N MET A 88 4.65 2.04 -19.12
CA MET A 88 5.14 2.51 -17.84
C MET A 88 4.34 3.73 -17.45
N TYR A 89 3.81 3.75 -16.24
CA TYR A 89 3.08 4.89 -15.70
C TYR A 89 3.25 4.94 -14.19
N SER A 90 2.94 6.09 -13.61
CA SER A 90 2.92 6.25 -12.17
C SER A 90 1.59 6.82 -11.71
N VAL A 91 1.07 6.32 -10.60
CA VAL A 91 -0.14 6.81 -9.93
C VAL A 91 0.29 7.52 -8.66
N GLY A 92 0.05 8.82 -8.62
CA GLY A 92 0.32 9.68 -7.48
C GLY A 92 -0.85 9.76 -6.53
N MET A 93 -0.52 9.80 -5.24
CA MET A 93 -1.37 10.13 -4.10
C MET A 93 -0.71 11.28 -3.30
N SER A 94 -1.33 11.74 -2.22
CA SER A 94 -0.82 12.88 -1.44
C SER A 94 0.55 12.62 -0.78
N ASP A 95 0.90 11.37 -0.61
CA ASP A 95 2.05 10.86 0.13
C ASP A 95 3.11 10.17 -0.75
N GLY A 96 2.88 10.00 -2.05
CA GLY A 96 3.89 9.43 -2.95
C GLY A 96 3.36 9.00 -4.32
N TRP A 97 4.21 8.27 -5.05
CA TRP A 97 4.01 7.89 -6.45
C TRP A 97 4.34 6.41 -6.66
N ASP A 98 3.32 5.59 -6.86
CA ASP A 98 3.46 4.19 -7.25
C ASP A 98 3.77 4.11 -8.74
N ILE A 99 4.69 3.26 -9.16
CA ILE A 99 5.11 3.10 -10.56
C ILE A 99 4.76 1.69 -10.98
N TYR A 100 4.15 1.55 -12.15
CA TYR A 100 3.67 0.29 -12.69
C TYR A 100 4.19 0.06 -14.11
N THR A 101 4.29 -1.22 -14.46
CA THR A 101 4.52 -1.70 -15.83
C THR A 101 3.27 -2.42 -16.36
N GLY A 102 3.07 -2.40 -17.68
CA GLY A 102 2.06 -3.21 -18.37
C GLY A 102 0.65 -3.05 -17.79
N ALA A 103 -0.02 -4.19 -17.57
CA ALA A 103 -1.39 -4.28 -17.07
C ALA A 103 -1.52 -4.17 -15.54
N LYS A 104 -0.73 -3.29 -14.90
CA LYS A 104 -0.70 -2.98 -13.44
C LYS A 104 0.26 -3.84 -12.61
N THR A 105 1.40 -4.25 -13.14
CA THR A 105 2.43 -4.89 -12.31
C THR A 105 3.22 -3.81 -11.57
N PHE A 106 3.26 -3.87 -10.24
CA PHE A 106 3.98 -2.90 -9.42
C PHE A 106 5.50 -2.97 -9.68
N PHE A 107 6.12 -1.82 -9.92
CA PHE A 107 7.52 -1.70 -10.30
C PHE A 107 8.37 -1.06 -9.19
N ALA A 108 7.98 0.13 -8.73
CA ALA A 108 8.72 0.88 -7.73
C ALA A 108 7.83 1.94 -7.09
N PHE A 109 8.28 2.51 -5.98
CA PHE A 109 7.66 3.67 -5.35
C PHE A 109 8.66 4.82 -5.34
N ALA A 110 8.15 6.02 -5.53
CA ALA A 110 8.90 7.26 -5.48
C ALA A 110 8.18 8.26 -4.58
N GLN A 111 8.94 8.88 -3.68
CA GLN A 111 8.39 9.90 -2.78
C GLN A 111 8.02 11.18 -3.53
N PHE A 112 8.79 11.53 -4.56
CA PHE A 112 8.61 12.73 -5.35
C PHE A 112 8.24 12.39 -6.81
N PRO A 113 7.42 13.24 -7.48
CA PRO A 113 7.05 13.01 -8.88
C PRO A 113 8.27 12.98 -9.80
N THR A 114 9.31 13.75 -9.48
CA THR A 114 10.55 13.81 -10.26
C THR A 114 11.29 12.48 -10.25
N ASP A 115 11.34 11.79 -9.11
CA ASP A 115 11.93 10.47 -9.00
C ASP A 115 11.10 9.43 -9.78
N ALA A 116 9.77 9.52 -9.71
CA ALA A 116 8.87 8.66 -10.47
C ALA A 116 9.10 8.79 -11.98
N VAL A 117 9.18 10.03 -12.47
CA VAL A 117 9.49 10.33 -13.87
C VAL A 117 10.87 9.81 -14.26
N GLN A 118 11.88 9.95 -13.40
CA GLN A 118 13.23 9.45 -13.66
C GLN A 118 13.28 7.92 -13.77
N ILE A 119 12.61 7.20 -12.87
CA ILE A 119 12.54 5.74 -12.92
C ILE A 119 11.84 5.28 -14.19
N ILE A 120 10.70 5.88 -14.54
CA ILE A 120 9.98 5.59 -15.79
C ILE A 120 10.91 5.85 -16.99
N LEU A 121 11.62 6.98 -17.00
CA LEU A 121 12.53 7.34 -18.08
C LEU A 121 13.67 6.32 -18.23
N LYS A 122 14.28 5.89 -17.13
CA LYS A 122 15.32 4.84 -17.13
C LYS A 122 14.78 3.51 -17.69
N ALA A 123 13.60 3.07 -17.23
CA ALA A 123 12.96 1.85 -17.72
C ALA A 123 12.69 1.91 -19.23
N CYS A 124 12.10 3.02 -19.69
CA CYS A 124 11.81 3.27 -21.09
C CYS A 124 13.08 3.31 -21.94
N THR A 125 14.14 3.95 -21.43
CA THR A 125 15.44 4.04 -22.10
C THR A 125 16.07 2.67 -22.26
N TYR A 126 16.15 1.92 -21.16
CA TYR A 126 16.75 0.59 -21.19
C TYR A 126 16.01 -0.33 -22.17
N TYR A 127 14.68 -0.30 -22.18
CA TYR A 127 13.88 -1.04 -23.16
C TYR A 127 14.19 -0.62 -24.61
N LEU A 128 14.13 0.68 -24.92
CA LEU A 128 14.36 1.18 -26.29
C LEU A 128 15.78 0.90 -26.82
N GLU A 129 16.77 0.79 -25.93
CA GLU A 129 18.15 0.49 -26.31
C GLU A 129 18.42 -1.01 -26.52
N HIS A 130 17.61 -1.88 -25.92
CA HIS A 130 17.83 -3.33 -25.89
C HIS A 130 16.74 -4.14 -26.59
N GLU A 131 15.63 -3.51 -27.00
CA GLU A 131 14.54 -4.19 -27.70
C GLU A 131 15.01 -4.79 -29.03
N ASN A 132 14.51 -6.00 -29.33
CA ASN A 132 14.71 -6.66 -30.62
C ASN A 132 13.36 -6.97 -31.27
N TYR A 133 12.61 -5.91 -31.61
CA TYR A 133 11.28 -5.97 -32.25
C TYR A 133 10.18 -6.62 -31.39
N GLN A 134 10.36 -6.62 -30.07
CA GLN A 134 9.39 -7.13 -29.11
C GLN A 134 8.74 -6.00 -28.33
N THR A 135 7.55 -6.23 -27.80
CA THR A 135 6.90 -5.29 -26.87
C THR A 135 7.64 -5.23 -25.54
N MET A 136 7.40 -4.18 -24.74
CA MET A 136 8.03 -4.06 -23.42
C MET A 136 7.62 -5.19 -22.47
N ASP A 137 6.38 -5.67 -22.55
CA ASP A 137 5.91 -6.80 -21.75
C ASP A 137 6.66 -8.10 -22.12
N GLU A 138 6.84 -8.37 -23.42
CA GLU A 138 7.64 -9.50 -23.91
C GLU A 138 9.11 -9.36 -23.50
N PHE A 139 9.68 -8.16 -23.61
CA PHE A 139 11.05 -7.86 -23.18
C PHE A 139 11.27 -8.13 -21.69
N ILE A 140 10.36 -7.69 -20.83
CA ILE A 140 10.43 -7.92 -19.40
C ILE A 140 10.29 -9.41 -19.09
N ALA A 141 9.38 -10.12 -19.77
CA ALA A 141 9.20 -11.56 -19.60
C ALA A 141 10.46 -12.36 -19.99
N GLU A 142 11.13 -11.98 -21.08
CA GLU A 142 12.38 -12.62 -21.52
C GLU A 142 13.58 -12.27 -20.62
N THR A 143 13.67 -11.02 -20.16
CA THR A 143 14.75 -10.54 -19.28
C THR A 143 14.63 -11.12 -17.87
N GLY A 144 13.40 -11.38 -17.43
CA GLY A 144 13.05 -11.65 -16.04
C GLY A 144 12.74 -10.34 -15.31
N TYR A 145 11.59 -10.31 -14.61
CA TYR A 145 11.06 -9.10 -13.98
C TYR A 145 12.03 -8.48 -12.97
N ASP A 146 12.54 -9.29 -12.04
CA ASP A 146 13.46 -8.84 -10.98
C ASP A 146 14.75 -8.27 -11.58
N LYS A 147 15.30 -8.95 -12.58
CA LYS A 147 16.51 -8.51 -13.26
C LYS A 147 16.31 -7.18 -14.00
N PHE A 148 15.20 -7.03 -14.71
CA PHE A 148 14.86 -5.78 -15.38
C PHE A 148 14.69 -4.64 -14.36
N ARG A 149 14.01 -4.93 -13.24
CA ARG A 149 13.81 -3.98 -12.16
C ARG A 149 15.12 -3.55 -11.51
N ASP A 150 16.00 -4.50 -11.19
CA ASP A 150 17.31 -4.23 -10.59
C ASP A 150 18.15 -3.32 -11.49
N ILE A 151 18.22 -3.62 -12.79
CA ILE A 151 18.96 -2.80 -13.76
C ILE A 151 18.46 -1.34 -13.80
N VAL A 152 17.15 -1.14 -13.70
CA VAL A 152 16.56 0.21 -13.77
C VAL A 152 16.78 0.99 -12.48
N LEU A 153 16.76 0.32 -11.34
CA LEU A 153 16.80 0.94 -10.02
C LEU A 153 18.21 1.01 -9.42
N GLU A 154 19.15 0.20 -9.91
CA GLU A 154 20.56 0.31 -9.54
C GLU A 154 21.08 1.71 -9.90
N THR A 155 21.44 2.47 -8.87
CA THR A 155 22.38 3.59 -8.99
C THR A 155 23.76 3.00 -9.19
N GLU A 156 24.59 3.57 -10.09
CA GLU A 156 26.02 3.23 -10.17
C GLU A 156 26.66 3.36 -8.78
N SER A 157 26.77 2.25 -8.08
CA SER A 157 27.50 2.11 -6.82
C SER A 157 28.37 0.87 -6.96
N ASP A 158 29.64 1.10 -7.25
CA ASP A 158 30.71 0.11 -7.23
C ASP A 158 30.82 -0.53 -5.84
N ILE A 159 30.04 -1.58 -5.58
CA ILE A 159 30.31 -2.53 -4.50
C ILE A 159 30.12 -3.95 -5.06
N PRO A 160 31.15 -4.81 -5.04
CA PRO A 160 31.07 -6.12 -5.65
C PRO A 160 30.17 -7.05 -4.83
N VAL A 161 29.11 -7.56 -5.45
CA VAL A 161 28.22 -8.57 -4.87
C VAL A 161 28.89 -9.95 -4.95
N SER A 162 29.21 -10.51 -3.78
CA SER A 162 29.62 -11.91 -3.64
C SER A 162 28.38 -12.80 -3.64
N SER A 163 28.32 -13.74 -4.59
CA SER A 163 27.31 -14.78 -4.64
C SER A 163 27.59 -15.88 -3.59
N GLY A 164 26.58 -16.19 -2.77
CA GLY A 164 26.57 -17.41 -1.95
C GLY A 164 25.64 -17.41 -0.73
N SER A 165 24.61 -18.26 -0.79
CA SER A 165 23.92 -18.95 0.33
C SER A 165 22.92 -18.18 1.21
N SER A 166 21.68 -18.69 1.14
CA SER A 166 20.57 -18.77 2.09
C SER A 166 20.59 -18.01 3.42
N SER A 167 19.46 -17.34 3.67
CA SER A 167 18.82 -17.09 4.98
C SER A 167 19.52 -16.09 5.91
N THR A 168 19.14 -14.82 5.77
CA THR A 168 18.74 -13.83 6.81
C THR A 168 18.98 -12.42 6.25
N ASN A 169 17.92 -11.62 6.08
CA ASN A 169 18.00 -10.27 5.51
C ASN A 169 18.62 -9.29 6.51
N SER A 170 19.67 -8.60 6.09
CA SER A 170 20.48 -7.66 6.89
C SER A 170 19.92 -6.23 6.96
N TYR A 171 18.63 -6.04 6.66
CA TYR A 171 17.98 -4.72 6.59
C TYR A 171 16.88 -4.51 7.64
N LEU A 172 16.47 -5.54 8.37
CA LEU A 172 15.52 -5.42 9.47
C LEU A 172 16.28 -5.06 10.75
N ASP A 173 15.77 -4.10 11.54
CA ASP A 173 16.35 -3.79 12.86
C ASP A 173 16.35 -5.07 13.71
N PRO A 174 17.52 -5.53 14.20
CA PRO A 174 17.62 -6.74 15.00
C PRO A 174 16.85 -6.69 16.34
N ASN A 175 16.32 -5.54 16.72
CA ASN A 175 15.48 -5.37 17.92
C ASN A 175 13.97 -5.46 17.64
N LEU A 176 13.55 -5.74 16.41
CA LEU A 176 12.13 -5.92 16.08
C LEU A 176 11.53 -7.13 16.81
N PRO A 177 10.24 -7.06 17.21
CA PRO A 177 9.53 -8.22 17.75
C PRO A 177 9.56 -9.39 16.76
N ALA A 178 9.91 -10.58 17.23
CA ALA A 178 9.98 -11.76 16.37
C ALA A 178 8.58 -12.25 15.96
N LEU A 179 8.42 -12.57 14.69
CA LEU A 179 7.21 -13.16 14.11
C LEU A 179 7.60 -14.46 13.37
N SER A 180 6.92 -15.57 13.66
CA SER A 180 7.13 -16.86 13.01
C SER A 180 5.86 -17.37 12.31
N PRO A 181 5.98 -18.28 11.33
CA PRO A 181 4.81 -18.88 10.69
C PRO A 181 3.87 -19.56 11.69
N GLY A 182 2.61 -19.12 11.71
CA GLY A 182 1.59 -19.57 12.65
C GLY A 182 1.37 -18.64 13.84
N ASP A 183 2.19 -17.60 14.04
CA ASP A 183 1.95 -16.55 15.05
C ASP A 183 0.91 -15.54 14.56
N PHE A 184 0.09 -15.01 15.46
CA PHE A 184 -0.79 -13.89 15.11
C PHE A 184 0.02 -12.60 14.97
N ILE A 185 -0.38 -11.78 14.01
CA ILE A 185 0.20 -10.47 13.76
C ILE A 185 -0.28 -9.53 14.87
N ARG A 186 0.60 -8.62 15.26
CA ARG A 186 0.44 -7.67 16.35
C ARG A 186 0.75 -6.26 15.82
N PRO A 187 0.20 -5.20 16.44
CA PRO A 187 0.41 -3.82 15.99
C PRO A 187 1.88 -3.42 15.81
N GLU A 188 2.76 -3.96 16.66
CA GLU A 188 4.19 -3.67 16.71
C GLU A 188 5.05 -4.46 15.71
N HIS A 189 4.49 -5.45 15.00
CA HIS A 189 5.24 -6.17 13.98
C HIS A 189 5.54 -5.25 12.78
N ASN A 190 6.75 -5.38 12.24
CA ASN A 190 7.16 -4.65 11.06
C ASN A 190 6.42 -5.16 9.81
N ILE A 191 6.05 -4.25 8.90
CA ILE A 191 5.31 -4.61 7.68
C ILE A 191 6.11 -5.58 6.81
N MET A 192 7.41 -5.31 6.58
CA MET A 192 8.25 -6.19 5.77
C MET A 192 8.37 -7.59 6.39
N GLN A 193 8.59 -7.67 7.70
CA GLN A 193 8.61 -8.94 8.42
C GLN A 193 7.28 -9.71 8.28
N VAL A 194 6.14 -9.02 8.34
CA VAL A 194 4.81 -9.62 8.17
C VAL A 194 4.65 -10.23 6.78
N ILE A 195 5.02 -9.51 5.71
CA ILE A 195 4.90 -10.03 4.34
C ILE A 195 5.94 -11.09 4.01
N GLU A 196 7.11 -11.08 4.64
CA GLU A 196 8.10 -12.17 4.50
C GLU A 196 7.58 -13.48 5.13
N VAL A 197 6.99 -13.39 6.32
CA VAL A 197 6.41 -14.57 7.02
C VAL A 197 5.09 -15.01 6.38
N TYR A 198 4.27 -14.05 5.94
CA TYR A 198 2.97 -14.26 5.32
C TYR A 198 2.85 -13.51 4.00
N PRO A 199 3.36 -14.06 2.88
CA PRO A 199 3.32 -13.41 1.57
C PRO A 199 1.92 -13.02 1.09
N ASP A 200 0.89 -13.76 1.53
CA ASP A 200 -0.51 -13.47 1.23
C ASP A 200 -0.99 -12.14 1.84
N MET A 201 -0.28 -11.60 2.85
CA MET A 201 -0.58 -10.31 3.46
C MET A 201 -0.22 -9.14 2.55
N GLY A 202 0.67 -9.33 1.56
CA GLY A 202 0.99 -8.29 0.58
C GLY A 202 -0.27 -7.80 -0.15
N PRO A 203 -0.92 -8.66 -0.96
CA PRO A 203 -2.19 -8.33 -1.62
C PRO A 203 -3.27 -7.84 -0.67
N PHE A 204 -3.39 -8.44 0.52
CA PHE A 204 -4.36 -8.05 1.53
C PHE A 204 -4.17 -6.59 1.97
N LEU A 205 -2.95 -6.19 2.33
CA LEU A 205 -2.67 -4.82 2.76
C LEU A 205 -2.82 -3.83 1.59
N LEU A 206 -2.53 -4.24 0.35
CA LEU A 206 -2.80 -3.43 -0.86
C LEU A 206 -4.30 -3.12 -1.03
N GLU A 207 -5.21 -4.08 -0.74
CA GLU A 207 -6.66 -3.88 -0.82
C GLU A 207 -7.15 -2.83 0.19
N TYR A 208 -6.49 -2.74 1.34
CA TYR A 208 -6.70 -1.70 2.35
C TYR A 208 -6.12 -0.33 1.98
N GLY A 209 -5.51 -0.19 0.80
CA GLY A 209 -4.89 1.06 0.36
C GLY A 209 -3.48 1.29 0.91
N MET A 210 -2.87 0.29 1.56
CA MET A 210 -1.46 0.34 1.95
C MET A 210 -0.59 -0.07 0.77
N SER A 211 -0.53 0.77 -0.27
CA SER A 211 0.23 0.47 -1.49
C SER A 211 1.76 0.42 -1.30
N CYS A 212 2.26 0.94 -0.17
CA CYS A 212 3.68 0.97 0.21
C CYS A 212 4.22 -0.38 0.74
N VAL A 213 3.38 -1.42 0.84
CA VAL A 213 3.76 -2.74 1.39
C VAL A 213 4.78 -3.42 0.47
N GLY A 214 6.02 -3.58 0.94
CA GLY A 214 7.16 -4.08 0.16
C GLY A 214 8.08 -3.00 -0.41
N CYS A 215 7.84 -1.72 -0.09
CA CYS A 215 8.74 -0.59 -0.37
C CYS A 215 9.77 -0.38 0.76
N PHE A 216 10.82 0.44 0.57
CA PHE A 216 11.78 0.81 1.62
C PHE A 216 11.10 1.38 2.89
N VAL A 217 9.94 2.04 2.76
CA VAL A 217 9.15 2.55 3.90
C VAL A 217 8.66 1.40 4.78
N SER A 218 8.26 0.27 4.18
CA SER A 218 7.80 -0.91 4.90
C SER A 218 8.89 -1.60 5.75
N TYR A 219 10.16 -1.26 5.54
CA TYR A 219 11.28 -1.73 6.38
C TYR A 219 11.40 -0.95 7.69
N ASP A 220 10.89 0.28 7.75
CA ASP A 220 11.04 1.19 8.89
C ASP A 220 9.71 1.48 9.64
N GLU A 221 8.60 0.84 9.24
CA GLU A 221 7.28 1.02 9.88
C GLU A 221 6.67 -0.30 10.40
N ASN A 222 5.92 -0.22 11.50
CA ASN A 222 5.07 -1.31 11.98
C ASN A 222 3.63 -1.20 11.48
N VAL A 223 2.85 -2.26 11.67
CA VAL A 223 1.44 -2.35 11.23
C VAL A 223 0.61 -1.16 11.74
N TRP A 224 0.82 -0.76 13.00
CA TRP A 224 0.11 0.39 13.58
C TRP A 224 0.48 1.72 12.93
N GLN A 225 1.77 1.97 12.72
CA GLN A 225 2.27 3.20 12.09
C GLN A 225 1.78 3.31 10.65
N ALA A 226 1.85 2.21 9.89
CA ALA A 226 1.35 2.15 8.52
C ALA A 226 -0.16 2.44 8.48
N ALA A 227 -0.97 1.72 9.27
CA ALA A 227 -2.41 1.95 9.33
C ALA A 227 -2.75 3.40 9.72
N GLN A 228 -2.04 3.99 10.68
CA GLN A 228 -2.23 5.37 11.09
C GLN A 228 -1.89 6.37 9.98
N ALA A 229 -0.80 6.17 9.24
CA ALA A 229 -0.41 7.04 8.13
C ALA A 229 -1.48 7.10 7.02
N HIS A 230 -2.21 5.99 6.84
CA HIS A 230 -3.30 5.86 5.87
C HIS A 230 -4.69 6.13 6.46
N GLY A 231 -4.79 6.52 7.74
CA GLY A 231 -6.07 6.81 8.41
C GLY A 231 -6.98 5.59 8.58
N LEU A 232 -6.41 4.38 8.62
CA LEU A 232 -7.11 3.11 8.75
C LEU A 232 -7.22 2.68 10.22
N ASP A 233 -8.25 1.91 10.55
CA ASP A 233 -8.35 1.25 11.84
C ASP A 233 -7.50 -0.03 11.86
N VAL A 234 -6.33 0.07 12.51
CA VAL A 234 -5.39 -1.04 12.71
C VAL A 234 -6.04 -2.29 13.30
N PHE A 235 -7.06 -2.16 14.16
CA PHE A 235 -7.66 -3.29 14.85
C PHE A 235 -8.64 -4.08 13.98
N GLU A 236 -9.33 -3.41 13.05
CA GLU A 236 -10.15 -4.09 12.04
C GLU A 236 -9.23 -4.85 11.06
N ILE A 237 -8.13 -4.23 10.61
CA ILE A 237 -7.12 -4.89 9.77
C ILE A 237 -6.52 -6.11 10.48
N LEU A 238 -6.09 -5.97 11.73
CA LEU A 238 -5.52 -7.08 12.50
C LEU A 238 -6.51 -8.21 12.71
N GLY A 239 -7.80 -7.91 12.88
CA GLY A 239 -8.88 -8.89 12.93
C GLY A 239 -8.86 -9.80 11.72
N GLU A 240 -8.98 -9.20 10.53
CA GLU A 240 -9.04 -9.94 9.27
C GLU A 240 -7.72 -10.65 8.91
N MET A 241 -6.57 -10.02 9.16
CA MET A 241 -5.26 -10.67 8.94
C MET A 241 -5.11 -11.92 9.80
N ASN A 242 -5.49 -11.84 11.08
CA ASN A 242 -5.39 -12.95 12.00
C ASN A 242 -6.45 -14.02 11.75
N GLU A 243 -7.62 -13.65 11.23
CA GLU A 243 -8.60 -14.61 10.70
C GLU A 243 -8.03 -15.44 9.57
N PHE A 244 -7.42 -14.78 8.58
CA PHE A 244 -6.78 -15.49 7.48
C PHE A 244 -5.70 -16.46 7.99
N ILE A 245 -4.90 -16.05 8.98
CA ILE A 245 -3.89 -16.91 9.60
C ILE A 245 -4.55 -18.06 10.37
N ALA A 246 -5.61 -17.81 11.12
CA ALA A 246 -6.36 -18.82 11.85
C ALA A 246 -6.89 -19.91 10.90
N ASP A 247 -7.51 -19.50 9.79
CA ASP A 247 -8.04 -20.41 8.78
C ASP A 247 -6.90 -21.17 8.05
N LYS A 248 -5.82 -20.48 7.67
CA LYS A 248 -4.65 -21.07 6.99
C LYS A 248 -3.95 -22.15 7.82
N TYR A 249 -3.84 -21.94 9.14
CA TYR A 249 -3.17 -22.86 10.06
C TYR A 249 -4.14 -23.77 10.83
N ASN A 250 -5.45 -23.70 10.54
CA ASN A 250 -6.50 -24.44 11.22
C ASN A 250 -6.39 -24.35 12.75
N LYS A 251 -6.23 -23.13 13.26
CA LYS A 251 -6.15 -22.82 14.69
C LYS A 251 -7.22 -21.80 15.08
N PRO A 252 -7.78 -21.88 16.29
CA PRO A 252 -8.76 -20.89 16.75
C PRO A 252 -8.10 -19.52 16.97
N LEU A 253 -8.85 -18.44 16.72
CA LEU A 253 -8.46 -17.07 17.09
C LEU A 253 -8.41 -16.90 18.61
N LEU A 254 -9.48 -17.31 19.28
CA LEU A 254 -9.63 -17.23 20.72
C LEU A 254 -9.77 -18.62 21.34
N THR A 255 -9.17 -18.79 22.51
CA THR A 255 -9.27 -20.02 23.31
C THR A 255 -9.62 -19.68 24.74
N GLU A 256 -10.00 -20.68 25.54
CA GLU A 256 -10.21 -20.50 26.99
C GLU A 256 -9.00 -19.88 27.71
N ASN A 257 -7.81 -20.06 27.14
CA ASN A 257 -6.53 -19.60 27.70
C ASN A 257 -6.10 -18.22 27.20
N THR A 258 -6.81 -17.63 26.24
CA THR A 258 -6.49 -16.29 25.71
C THR A 258 -6.64 -15.25 26.83
N PRO A 259 -5.58 -14.49 27.18
CA PRO A 259 -5.63 -13.48 28.23
C PRO A 259 -6.43 -12.25 27.77
N MET A 260 -7.05 -11.54 28.72
CA MET A 260 -7.78 -10.29 28.43
C MET A 260 -6.87 -9.22 27.79
N GLU A 261 -5.59 -9.18 28.16
CA GLU A 261 -4.60 -8.31 27.51
C GLU A 261 -4.53 -8.53 26.00
N GLU A 262 -4.61 -9.77 25.54
CA GLU A 262 -4.54 -10.09 24.11
C GLU A 262 -5.79 -9.62 23.37
N ILE A 263 -6.97 -9.73 24.00
CA ILE A 263 -8.21 -9.12 23.48
C ILE A 263 -8.04 -7.60 23.34
N LEU A 264 -7.51 -6.93 24.36
CA LEU A 264 -7.34 -5.48 24.34
C LEU A 264 -6.32 -4.99 23.31
N THR A 265 -5.28 -5.80 23.08
CA THR A 265 -4.16 -5.43 22.21
C THR A 265 -4.45 -5.74 20.74
N LEU A 266 -5.17 -6.82 20.46
CA LEU A 266 -5.40 -7.28 19.09
C LEU A 266 -6.82 -7.01 18.60
N TYR A 267 -7.80 -7.14 19.50
CA TYR A 267 -9.22 -7.14 19.14
C TYR A 267 -10.09 -6.28 20.08
N PRO A 268 -9.76 -5.01 20.35
CA PRO A 268 -10.53 -4.16 21.25
C PRO A 268 -11.99 -3.97 20.81
N GLN A 269 -12.31 -4.14 19.53
CA GLN A 269 -13.67 -4.16 18.99
C GLN A 269 -14.56 -5.26 19.60
N LEU A 270 -13.98 -6.31 20.19
CA LEU A 270 -14.71 -7.38 20.87
C LEU A 270 -15.23 -6.98 22.25
N LEU A 271 -14.73 -5.89 22.84
CA LEU A 271 -15.11 -5.49 24.20
C LEU A 271 -16.61 -5.27 24.38
N SER A 272 -17.32 -4.83 23.33
CA SER A 272 -18.78 -4.69 23.37
C SER A 272 -19.49 -6.01 23.66
N ILE A 273 -18.95 -7.13 23.18
CA ILE A 273 -19.48 -8.48 23.40
C ILE A 273 -19.26 -8.89 24.86
N PHE A 274 -18.05 -8.69 25.39
CA PHE A 274 -17.78 -8.96 26.81
C PHE A 274 -18.71 -8.15 27.73
N GLN A 275 -18.96 -6.88 27.39
CA GLN A 275 -19.88 -6.01 28.12
C GLN A 275 -21.35 -6.48 28.01
N SER A 276 -21.79 -6.95 26.84
CA SER A 276 -23.17 -7.44 26.64
C SER A 276 -23.45 -8.69 27.49
N HIS A 277 -22.44 -9.53 27.70
CA HIS A 277 -22.47 -10.69 28.59
C HIS A 277 -22.18 -10.35 30.07
N LYS A 278 -22.00 -9.06 30.40
CA LYS A 278 -21.70 -8.56 31.76
C LYS A 278 -20.43 -9.16 32.36
N ILE A 279 -19.43 -9.41 31.52
CA ILE A 279 -18.11 -9.85 31.97
C ILE A 279 -17.35 -8.60 32.42
N ASP A 280 -17.05 -8.53 33.71
CA ASP A 280 -16.26 -7.43 34.27
C ASP A 280 -14.79 -7.52 33.86
N MET A 281 -14.17 -6.35 33.67
CA MET A 281 -12.74 -6.25 33.42
C MET A 281 -11.94 -6.77 34.65
N PRO A 282 -10.99 -7.70 34.48
CA PRO A 282 -10.24 -8.23 35.60
C PRO A 282 -9.29 -7.19 36.21
N SER A 283 -8.82 -7.43 37.43
CA SER A 283 -7.73 -6.64 38.02
C SER A 283 -6.35 -7.02 37.45
N ASP A 284 -6.22 -8.25 36.95
CA ASP A 284 -5.03 -8.78 36.30
C ASP A 284 -5.35 -9.06 34.83
N MET A 285 -4.72 -8.33 33.92
CA MET A 285 -4.97 -8.44 32.46
C MET A 285 -4.50 -9.78 31.88
N GLN A 286 -3.64 -10.52 32.59
CA GLN A 286 -3.25 -11.88 32.22
C GLN A 286 -4.34 -12.92 32.51
N THR A 287 -5.46 -12.51 33.11
CA THR A 287 -6.58 -13.42 33.40
C THR A 287 -7.16 -13.95 32.09
N PRO A 288 -7.19 -15.29 31.87
CA PRO A 288 -7.77 -15.88 30.67
C PRO A 288 -9.29 -15.70 30.58
N ILE A 289 -9.80 -15.54 29.37
CA ILE A 289 -11.24 -15.36 29.12
C ILE A 289 -12.08 -16.52 29.66
N GLY A 290 -11.56 -17.75 29.66
CA GLY A 290 -12.26 -18.91 30.25
C GLY A 290 -12.58 -18.72 31.74
N LYS A 291 -11.65 -18.16 32.52
CA LYS A 291 -11.87 -17.85 33.94
C LYS A 291 -12.87 -16.71 34.14
N LEU A 292 -12.88 -15.73 33.22
CA LEU A 292 -13.82 -14.62 33.26
C LEU A 292 -15.25 -15.10 32.97
N CYS A 293 -15.41 -15.99 31.99
CA CYS A 293 -16.66 -16.65 31.67
C CYS A 293 -17.16 -17.50 32.85
N GLU A 294 -16.29 -18.31 33.46
CA GLU A 294 -16.63 -19.13 34.63
C GLU A 294 -17.14 -18.27 35.79
N LYS A 295 -16.43 -17.17 36.12
CA LYS A 295 -16.81 -16.24 37.18
C LYS A 295 -18.15 -15.56 36.92
N SER A 296 -18.45 -15.27 35.65
CA SER A 296 -19.64 -14.54 35.22
C SER A 296 -20.82 -15.44 34.85
N GLY A 297 -20.63 -16.77 34.86
CA GLY A 297 -21.65 -17.75 34.45
C GLY A 297 -22.00 -17.70 32.96
N VAL A 298 -21.05 -17.27 32.12
CA VAL A 298 -21.22 -17.13 30.67
C VAL A 298 -20.73 -18.40 29.97
N ASP A 299 -21.46 -18.85 28.95
CA ASP A 299 -21.04 -19.96 28.10
C ASP A 299 -19.87 -19.51 27.21
N LEU A 300 -18.66 -20.01 27.51
CA LEU A 300 -17.45 -19.66 26.78
C LEU A 300 -17.55 -19.99 25.29
N LYS A 301 -18.15 -21.12 24.93
CA LYS A 301 -18.23 -21.54 23.53
C LYS A 301 -19.08 -20.54 22.74
N LYS A 302 -20.21 -20.16 23.31
CA LYS A 302 -21.10 -19.16 22.71
C LYS A 302 -20.42 -17.78 22.61
N LEU A 303 -19.67 -17.38 23.63
CA LEU A 303 -18.92 -16.12 23.59
C LEU A 303 -17.89 -16.10 22.45
N ILE A 304 -17.14 -17.20 22.28
CA ILE A 304 -16.15 -17.33 21.20
C ILE A 304 -16.84 -17.29 19.83
N GLU A 305 -17.95 -18.01 19.65
CA GLU A 305 -18.74 -17.97 18.41
C GLU A 305 -19.19 -16.54 18.06
N GLU A 306 -19.68 -15.76 19.03
CA GLU A 306 -20.07 -14.35 18.82
C GLU A 306 -18.86 -13.44 18.51
N CYS A 307 -17.70 -13.71 19.11
CA CYS A 307 -16.47 -12.97 18.81
C CYS A 307 -15.97 -13.25 17.39
N ASP A 308 -15.96 -14.52 16.98
CA ASP A 308 -15.59 -14.94 15.64
C ASP A 308 -16.54 -14.32 14.60
N GLU A 309 -17.85 -14.26 14.87
CA GLU A 309 -18.81 -13.59 14.00
C GLU A 309 -18.56 -12.08 13.88
N ARG A 310 -18.11 -11.40 14.94
CA ARG A 310 -17.83 -9.96 14.92
C ARG A 310 -16.56 -9.62 14.14
N LEU A 311 -15.54 -10.47 14.20
CA LEU A 311 -14.32 -10.29 13.42
C LEU A 311 -14.58 -10.55 11.93
N ARG A 312 -15.40 -11.56 11.58
CA ARG A 312 -15.64 -11.96 10.18
C ARG A 312 -16.53 -11.02 9.37
N ASN A 313 -17.38 -10.25 10.04
CA ASN A 313 -18.39 -9.43 9.36
C ASN A 313 -18.01 -7.95 9.19
N GLY A 314 -16.85 -7.51 9.71
CA GLY A 314 -16.46 -6.10 9.75
C GLY A 314 -17.43 -5.23 10.56
N SER A 315 -17.01 -4.03 10.95
CA SER A 315 -17.88 -3.10 11.69
C SER A 315 -19.00 -2.51 10.80
N GLU A 316 -20.17 -3.16 10.76
CA GLU A 316 -21.43 -2.50 10.36
C GLU A 316 -21.94 -1.58 11.48
N PHE A 317 -21.21 -0.51 11.84
CA PHE A 317 -21.73 0.57 12.71
C PHE A 317 -21.07 1.93 12.42
#